data_AF-A0A8I1TZY9-F1
#
_entry.id   AF-A0A8I1TZY9-F1
#
_cell.length_a   1.000
_cell.length_b   1.000
_cell.length_c   1.000
_cell.angle_alpha   90.00
_cell.angle_beta   90.00
_cell.angle_gamma   90.00
#
_symmetry.space_group_name_H-M   'P 1'
#
loop_
_entity.id
_entity.type
_entity.pdbx_description
1 polymer ?
#
loop_
_entity_poly.entity_id
_entity_poly.type
_entity_poly.pdbx_seq_one_letter_code
_entity_poly.pdbx_strand_id
1 'polypeptide(L)'
;MENNLRGNNKLFLFGMACMVLSLGLFLFSLYLIPFFLWEWAYNIPGFILDMVEKFQEDYGYSPAMSKFLVWLIFLIPSLITGFISYLISHWLDREVYGIENPPIYEEPRAPGEIRREIKESASFGGKILGLMIIIVIALFLLQYCAQSTIQ
;
A
#
# COMPACT_ATOMS: atom_id res chain seq x y z
N MET A 1 5.32 34.87 16.09
CA MET A 1 5.80 33.66 15.37
C MET A 1 4.68 32.62 15.36
N GLU A 2 3.56 32.88 14.68
CA GLU A 2 2.37 32.01 14.75
C GLU A 2 1.70 31.77 13.37
N ASN A 3 2.19 32.43 12.31
CA ASN A 3 1.48 32.47 11.03
C ASN A 3 1.98 31.51 9.95
N ASN A 4 3.08 30.76 10.15
CA ASN A 4 3.63 29.84 9.14
C ASN A 4 3.18 28.37 9.29
N LEU A 5 2.47 28.01 10.36
CA LEU A 5 1.94 26.64 10.56
C LEU A 5 0.61 26.39 9.83
N ARG A 6 -0.05 27.43 9.30
CA ARG A 6 -1.38 27.30 8.64
C ARG A 6 -1.33 26.84 7.18
N GLY A 7 -0.18 26.87 6.52
CA GLY A 7 -0.04 26.45 5.11
C GLY A 7 0.04 24.93 4.92
N ASN A 8 0.75 24.22 5.80
CA ASN A 8 1.11 22.81 5.61
C ASN A 8 0.23 21.80 6.39
N ASN A 9 -0.63 22.26 7.30
CA ASN A 9 -1.50 21.38 8.10
C ASN A 9 -2.43 20.51 7.24
N LYS A 10 -2.85 20.99 6.06
CA LYS A 10 -3.71 20.23 5.16
C LYS A 10 -2.98 19.06 4.50
N LEU A 11 -1.73 19.26 4.09
CA LEU A 11 -0.87 18.22 3.50
C LEU A 11 -0.47 17.18 4.54
N PHE A 12 -0.18 17.60 5.77
CA PHE A 12 0.09 16.71 6.89
C PHE A 12 -1.13 15.85 7.25
N LEU A 13 -2.32 16.46 7.37
CA LEU A 13 -3.57 15.74 7.64
C LEU A 13 -3.92 14.77 6.50
N PHE A 14 -3.70 15.17 5.25
CA PHE A 14 -3.91 14.32 4.08
C PHE A 14 -2.92 13.13 4.07
N GLY A 15 -1.64 13.35 4.39
CA GLY A 15 -0.65 12.29 4.53
C GLY A 15 -1.04 11.27 5.59
N MET A 16 -1.42 11.72 6.78
CA MET A 16 -1.90 10.83 7.86
C MET A 16 -3.16 10.06 7.46
N ALA A 17 -4.15 10.71 6.82
CA ALA A 17 -5.35 10.03 6.35
C ALA A 17 -5.01 8.97 5.29
N CYS A 18 -4.09 9.28 4.37
CA CYS A 18 -3.61 8.37 3.35
C CYS A 18 -2.89 7.16 3.97
N MET A 19 -2.10 7.38 5.02
CA MET A 19 -1.43 6.33 5.79
C MET A 19 -2.44 5.40 6.47
N VAL A 20 -3.44 5.95 7.16
CA VAL A 20 -4.47 5.18 7.86
C VAL A 20 -5.31 4.38 6.88
N LEU A 21 -5.70 4.98 5.76
CA LEU A 21 -6.42 4.29 4.68
C LEU A 21 -5.58 3.16 4.09
N SER A 22 -4.32 3.42 3.77
CA SER A 22 -3.38 2.42 3.27
C SER A 22 -3.29 1.23 4.22
N LEU A 23 -3.08 1.49 5.51
CA LEU A 23 -2.96 0.44 6.50
C LEU A 23 -4.25 -0.35 6.67
N GLY A 24 -5.40 0.33 6.70
CA GLY A 24 -6.72 -0.31 6.78
C GLY A 24 -7.00 -1.22 5.58
N LEU A 25 -6.76 -0.73 4.36
CA LEU A 25 -6.92 -1.51 3.14
C LEU A 25 -5.93 -2.67 3.06
N PHE A 26 -4.70 -2.48 3.54
CA PHE A 26 -3.69 -3.53 3.57
C PHE A 26 -4.05 -4.64 4.55
N LEU A 27 -4.45 -4.28 5.78
CA LEU A 27 -4.91 -5.26 6.77
C LEU A 27 -6.16 -5.99 6.30
N PHE A 28 -7.08 -5.29 5.63
CA PHE A 28 -8.25 -5.90 5.01
C PHE A 28 -7.87 -6.87 3.89
N SER A 29 -6.90 -6.50 3.06
CA SER A 29 -6.35 -7.38 2.04
C SER A 29 -5.70 -8.64 2.64
N LEU A 30 -4.95 -8.51 3.74
CA LEU A 30 -4.38 -9.64 4.49
C LEU A 30 -5.46 -10.51 5.13
N TYR A 31 -6.54 -9.91 5.64
CA TYR A 31 -7.68 -10.61 6.22
C TYR A 31 -8.38 -11.53 5.21
N LEU A 32 -8.32 -11.23 3.92
CA LEU A 32 -8.92 -12.07 2.87
C LEU A 32 -8.04 -13.25 2.43
N ILE A 33 -6.73 -13.23 2.72
CA ILE A 33 -5.80 -14.28 2.29
C ILE A 33 -6.21 -15.68 2.79
N PRO A 34 -6.57 -15.90 4.07
CA PRO A 34 -6.96 -17.22 4.55
C PRO A 34 -8.20 -17.77 3.85
N PHE A 35 -9.18 -16.92 3.56
CA PHE A 35 -10.35 -17.28 2.78
C PHE A 35 -10.00 -17.65 1.34
N PHE A 36 -9.08 -16.91 0.70
CA PHE A 36 -8.73 -17.17 -0.69
C PHE A 36 -7.83 -18.40 -0.90
N LEU A 37 -6.92 -18.70 0.03
CA LEU A 37 -5.99 -19.83 -0.07
C LEU A 37 -6.52 -21.13 0.53
N TRP A 38 -7.20 -21.06 1.67
CA TRP A 38 -7.64 -22.24 2.43
C TRP A 38 -9.16 -22.39 2.53
N GLU A 39 -9.93 -21.49 1.91
CA GLU A 39 -11.39 -21.49 1.97
C GLU A 39 -11.93 -21.60 3.40
N TRP A 40 -11.22 -20.99 4.36
CA TRP A 40 -11.66 -21.02 5.75
C TRP A 40 -13.06 -20.41 5.89
N ALA A 41 -13.94 -21.16 6.55
CA ALA A 41 -15.30 -20.73 6.84
C ALA A 41 -15.31 -19.77 8.03
N TYR A 42 -15.03 -18.50 7.77
CA TYR A 42 -15.24 -17.39 8.71
C TYR A 42 -16.13 -16.33 8.07
N ASN A 43 -16.55 -15.35 8.86
CA ASN A 43 -17.53 -14.37 8.41
C ASN A 43 -16.88 -13.34 7.48
N ILE A 44 -16.96 -13.58 6.18
CA ILE A 44 -16.45 -12.66 5.15
C ILE A 44 -17.58 -11.71 4.77
N PRO A 45 -17.28 -10.41 4.57
CA PRO A 45 -18.30 -9.46 4.12
C PRO A 45 -18.94 -9.90 2.80
N GLY A 46 -20.28 -9.87 2.73
CA GLY A 46 -21.03 -10.32 1.55
C GLY A 46 -20.60 -9.65 0.25
N PHE A 47 -20.24 -8.36 0.29
CA PHE A 47 -19.79 -7.64 -0.90
C PHE A 47 -18.53 -8.25 -1.54
N ILE A 48 -17.68 -8.94 -0.79
CA ILE A 48 -16.51 -9.64 -1.34
C ILE A 48 -16.96 -10.85 -2.16
N LEU A 49 -17.94 -11.59 -1.64
CA LEU A 49 -18.53 -12.73 -2.34
C LEU A 49 -19.23 -12.26 -3.61
N ASP A 50 -20.03 -11.19 -3.53
CA ASP A 50 -20.70 -10.59 -4.69
C ASP A 50 -19.70 -10.15 -5.76
N MET A 51 -18.55 -9.58 -5.37
CA MET A 51 -17.50 -9.20 -6.31
C MET A 51 -16.87 -10.42 -6.97
N VAL A 52 -16.56 -11.47 -6.20
CA VAL A 52 -16.00 -12.72 -6.73
C VAL A 52 -16.98 -13.39 -7.69
N GLU A 53 -18.26 -13.44 -7.35
CA GLU A 53 -19.33 -13.99 -8.18
C GLU A 53 -19.47 -13.21 -9.48
N LYS A 54 -19.51 -11.87 -9.43
CA LYS A 54 -19.51 -11.03 -10.65
C LYS A 54 -18.33 -11.31 -11.56
N PHE A 55 -17.12 -11.49 -11.02
CA PHE A 55 -15.96 -11.85 -11.84
C PHE A 55 -16.08 -13.24 -12.48
N GLN A 56 -16.77 -14.19 -11.84
CA GLN A 56 -17.03 -15.51 -12.41
C GLN A 56 -18.15 -15.46 -13.47
N GLU A 57 -19.26 -14.78 -13.17
CA GLU A 57 -20.45 -14.73 -14.02
C GLU A 57 -20.29 -13.81 -15.23
N ASP A 58 -19.83 -12.57 -15.02
CA ASP A 58 -19.77 -11.56 -16.10
C ASP A 58 -18.56 -11.77 -17.01
N TYR A 59 -17.44 -12.27 -16.46
CA TYR A 59 -16.15 -12.37 -17.16
C TYR A 59 -15.69 -13.81 -17.40
N GLY A 60 -16.42 -14.82 -16.90
CA GLY A 60 -16.07 -16.23 -17.09
C GLY A 60 -14.74 -16.63 -16.44
N TYR A 61 -14.27 -15.88 -15.43
CA TYR A 61 -13.01 -16.18 -14.78
C TYR A 61 -13.11 -17.42 -13.88
N SER A 62 -11.99 -18.14 -13.73
CA SER A 62 -11.93 -19.28 -12.82
C SER A 62 -12.10 -18.83 -11.36
N PRO A 63 -12.64 -19.68 -10.46
CA PRO A 63 -12.87 -19.30 -9.06
C PRO A 63 -11.61 -18.78 -8.35
N ALA A 64 -10.45 -19.36 -8.65
CA ALA A 64 -9.16 -18.93 -8.12
C ALA A 64 -8.77 -17.54 -8.64
N MET A 65 -8.97 -17.27 -9.93
CA MET A 65 -8.63 -15.98 -10.55
C MET A 65 -9.53 -14.86 -10.04
N SER A 66 -10.83 -15.11 -9.90
CA SER A 66 -11.79 -14.14 -9.38
C SER A 66 -11.45 -13.72 -7.95
N LYS A 67 -11.13 -14.68 -7.08
CA LYS A 67 -10.65 -14.42 -5.71
C LYS A 67 -9.38 -13.55 -5.71
N PHE A 68 -8.42 -13.88 -6.57
CA PHE A 68 -7.16 -13.14 -6.69
C PHE A 68 -7.35 -11.70 -7.23
N LEU A 69 -8.23 -11.51 -8.20
CA LEU A 69 -8.59 -10.19 -8.73
C LEU A 69 -9.23 -9.31 -7.65
N VAL A 70 -10.17 -9.86 -6.89
CA VAL A 70 -10.80 -9.13 -5.77
C VAL A 70 -9.77 -8.76 -4.72
N TRP A 71 -8.85 -9.67 -4.38
CA TRP A 71 -7.74 -9.38 -3.47
C TRP A 71 -6.88 -8.19 -3.95
N LEU A 72 -6.53 -8.17 -5.24
CA LEU A 72 -5.74 -7.12 -5.87
C LEU A 72 -6.42 -5.75 -5.84
N ILE A 73 -7.74 -5.70 -5.96
CA ILE A 73 -8.51 -4.44 -5.90
C ILE A 73 -8.35 -3.75 -4.54
N PHE A 74 -8.15 -4.49 -3.45
CA PHE A 74 -7.88 -3.90 -2.14
C PHE A 74 -6.39 -3.66 -1.90
N LEU A 75 -5.55 -4.57 -2.38
CA LEU A 75 -4.11 -4.49 -2.21
C LEU A 75 -3.49 -3.32 -2.99
N ILE A 76 -3.79 -3.18 -4.28
CA ILE A 76 -3.15 -2.16 -5.12
C ILE A 76 -3.41 -0.73 -4.59
N PRO A 77 -4.65 -0.33 -4.28
CA PRO A 77 -4.91 0.99 -3.69
C PRO A 77 -4.25 1.16 -2.32
N SER A 78 -4.16 0.10 -1.50
CA SER A 78 -3.45 0.18 -0.21
C SER A 78 -1.98 0.51 -0.42
N LEU A 79 -1.35 -0.11 -1.42
CA LEU A 79 0.05 0.13 -1.77
C LEU A 79 0.28 1.55 -2.30
N ILE A 80 -0.57 1.99 -3.23
CA ILE A 80 -0.47 3.32 -3.85
C ILE A 80 -0.62 4.41 -2.79
N THR A 81 -1.64 4.31 -1.93
CA THR A 81 -1.87 5.29 -0.86
C THR A 81 -0.74 5.30 0.16
N GLY A 82 -0.19 4.14 0.52
CA GLY A 82 0.96 4.04 1.40
C GLY A 82 2.21 4.71 0.81
N PHE A 83 2.44 4.50 -0.49
CA PHE A 83 3.54 5.15 -1.20
C PHE A 83 3.37 6.67 -1.30
N ILE A 84 2.15 7.15 -1.59
CA ILE A 84 1.83 8.59 -1.61
C ILE A 84 2.07 9.21 -0.22
N SER A 85 1.60 8.55 0.85
CA SER A 85 1.85 8.99 2.22
C SER A 85 3.35 9.12 2.53
N TYR A 86 4.15 8.16 2.05
CA TYR A 86 5.60 8.21 2.19
C TYR A 86 6.20 9.43 1.46
N LEU A 87 5.80 9.67 0.21
CA LEU A 87 6.27 10.83 -0.55
C LEU A 87 5.93 12.14 0.16
N ILE A 88 4.70 12.28 0.65
CA ILE A 88 4.26 13.48 1.37
C ILE A 88 5.04 13.66 2.66
N SER A 89 5.27 12.59 3.43
CA SER A 89 6.06 12.65 4.66
C SER A 89 7.51 13.06 4.37
N HIS A 90 8.11 12.52 3.31
CA HIS A 90 9.46 12.87 2.90
C HIS A 90 9.59 14.33 2.41
N TRP A 91 8.59 14.83 1.68
CA TRP A 91 8.50 16.23 1.26
C TRP A 91 8.31 17.15 2.46
N LEU A 92 7.45 16.79 3.41
CA LEU A 92 7.18 17.58 4.60
C LEU A 92 8.39 17.68 5.52
N ASP A 93 9.12 16.58 5.72
CA ASP A 93 10.39 16.58 6.45
C ASP A 93 11.41 17.54 5.83
N ARG A 94 11.47 17.60 4.48
CA ARG A 94 12.41 18.47 3.78
C ARG A 94 12.02 19.95 3.89
N GLU A 95 10.73 20.26 3.90
CA GLU A 95 10.19 21.61 4.07
C GLU A 95 10.32 22.11 5.52
N VAL A 96 10.10 21.23 6.50
CA VAL A 96 10.19 21.57 7.94
C VAL A 96 11.64 21.62 8.43
N TYR A 97 12.54 20.77 7.90
CA TYR A 97 13.94 20.68 8.32
C TYR A 97 14.97 21.23 7.31
N GLY A 98 14.53 21.94 6.27
CA GLY A 98 15.39 22.46 5.20
C GLY A 98 16.01 23.84 5.48
N ILE A 99 17.15 23.85 6.18
CA ILE A 99 18.20 24.91 6.15
C ILE A 99 17.77 26.32 6.62
N GLU A 100 17.72 26.55 7.93
CA GLU A 100 18.22 27.79 8.54
C GLU A 100 18.48 27.55 10.05
N ASN A 101 19.77 27.45 10.40
CA ASN A 101 20.36 27.40 11.74
C ASN A 101 20.05 26.18 12.63
N PRO A 102 21.03 25.32 12.97
CA PRO A 102 20.89 24.43 14.12
C PRO A 102 20.91 25.30 15.39
N PRO A 103 19.88 25.29 16.26
CA PRO A 103 20.08 25.74 17.62
C PRO A 103 21.04 24.75 18.28
N ILE A 104 22.16 25.32 18.70
CA ILE A 104 23.11 24.76 19.65
C ILE A 104 22.29 24.38 20.91
N TYR A 105 22.83 23.54 21.80
CA TYR A 105 22.23 23.18 23.10
C TYR A 105 20.99 22.25 23.06
N GLU A 106 21.21 20.98 22.75
CA GLU A 106 20.74 19.80 23.52
C GLU A 106 21.41 18.55 22.92
N GLU A 107 21.84 17.60 23.75
CA GLU A 107 22.66 16.44 23.37
C GLU A 107 22.14 15.72 22.09
N PRO A 108 22.94 15.63 21.01
CA PRO A 108 22.44 15.12 19.74
C PRO A 108 22.61 13.60 19.68
N ARG A 109 21.52 12.84 19.85
CA ARG A 109 21.38 11.63 19.03
C ARG A 109 21.24 12.12 17.60
N ALA A 110 22.25 11.84 16.77
CA ALA A 110 22.39 12.46 15.46
C ALA A 110 21.10 12.25 14.64
N PRO A 111 20.43 13.32 14.17
CA PRO A 111 19.26 13.23 13.28
C PRO A 111 19.52 12.41 12.00
N GLY A 112 20.79 12.15 11.68
CA GLY A 112 21.23 11.32 10.56
C GLY A 112 21.07 9.80 10.77
N GLU A 113 21.09 9.29 12.01
CA GLU A 113 21.02 7.85 12.28
C GLU A 113 19.58 7.31 12.17
N ILE A 114 18.61 8.00 12.79
CA ILE A 114 17.18 7.68 12.66
C ILE A 114 16.72 7.77 11.19
N ARG A 115 17.23 8.77 10.46
CA ARG A 115 16.92 8.98 9.03
C ARG A 115 17.50 7.89 8.13
N ARG A 116 18.63 7.27 8.51
CA ARG A 116 19.22 6.13 7.79
C ARG A 116 18.41 4.85 8.04
N GLU A 117 18.04 4.57 9.28
CA GLU A 117 17.27 3.37 9.63
C GLU A 117 15.87 3.35 9.03
N ILE A 118 15.16 4.50 9.03
CA ILE A 118 13.84 4.62 8.39
C ILE A 118 13.96 4.52 6.87
N LYS A 119 14.97 5.16 6.27
CA LYS A 119 15.21 5.10 4.82
C LYS A 119 15.61 3.69 4.36
N GLU A 120 16.38 2.96 5.16
CA GLU A 120 16.73 1.58 4.86
C GLU A 120 15.50 0.67 4.98
N SER A 121 14.74 0.78 6.08
CA SER A 121 13.52 -0.02 6.27
C SER A 121 12.46 0.24 5.19
N ALA A 122 12.28 1.50 4.77
CA ALA A 122 11.34 1.87 3.71
C ALA A 122 11.82 1.46 2.30
N SER A 123 13.14 1.53 2.04
CA SER A 123 13.75 1.05 0.79
C SER A 123 13.53 -0.46 0.62
N PHE A 124 13.64 -1.22 1.71
CA PHE A 124 13.31 -2.64 1.72
C PHE A 124 11.81 -2.87 1.47
N GLY A 125 10.92 -2.12 2.13
CA GLY A 125 9.47 -2.19 1.91
C GLY A 125 9.07 -1.92 0.45
N GLY A 126 9.62 -0.87 -0.16
CA GLY A 126 9.38 -0.53 -1.57
C GLY A 126 9.86 -1.60 -2.55
N LYS A 127 11.01 -2.23 -2.28
CA LYS A 127 11.50 -3.36 -3.09
C LYS A 127 10.60 -4.59 -2.99
N ILE A 128 10.11 -4.91 -1.79
CA ILE A 128 9.16 -6.01 -1.57
C ILE A 128 7.85 -5.73 -2.31
N LEU A 129 7.35 -4.49 -2.25
CA LEU A 129 6.18 -4.04 -3.01
C LEU A 129 6.36 -4.22 -4.52
N GLY A 130 7.49 -3.75 -5.05
CA GLY A 130 7.80 -3.85 -6.48
C GLY A 130 7.87 -5.31 -6.93
N LEU A 131 8.50 -6.17 -6.11
CA LEU A 131 8.55 -7.61 -6.36
C LEU A 131 7.14 -8.21 -6.38
N MET A 132 6.26 -7.83 -5.45
CA MET A 132 4.88 -8.31 -5.39
C MET A 132 4.09 -7.94 -6.64
N ILE A 133 4.23 -6.69 -7.13
CA ILE A 133 3.59 -6.25 -8.38
C ILE A 133 4.14 -7.04 -9.58
N ILE A 134 5.44 -7.29 -9.65
CA ILE A 134 6.06 -8.08 -10.73
C ILE A 134 5.52 -9.52 -10.74
N ILE A 135 5.38 -10.15 -9.57
CA ILE A 135 4.81 -11.50 -9.45
C ILE A 135 3.37 -11.53 -9.97
N VAL A 136 2.56 -10.53 -9.63
CA VAL A 136 1.18 -10.42 -10.12
C VAL A 136 1.14 -10.32 -11.65
N ILE A 137 1.98 -9.47 -12.24
CA ILE A 137 2.07 -9.31 -13.70
C ILE A 137 2.52 -10.63 -14.35
N ALA A 138 3.49 -11.32 -13.76
CA ALA A 138 3.97 -12.61 -14.26
C ALA A 138 2.87 -13.68 -14.24
N LEU A 139 2.09 -13.77 -13.16
CA LEU A 139 0.93 -14.68 -13.08
C LEU A 139 -0.12 -14.32 -14.13
N PHE A 140 -0.39 -13.04 -14.32
CA PHE A 140 -1.35 -12.56 -15.32
C PHE A 140 -0.93 -12.93 -16.75
N LEU A 141 0.36 -12.75 -17.08
CA LEU A 141 0.91 -13.13 -18.38
C LEU A 141 0.92 -14.66 -18.58
N LEU A 142 1.26 -15.42 -17.54
CA LEU A 142 1.26 -16.87 -17.59
C LEU A 142 -0.16 -17.42 -17.82
N GLN A 143 -1.15 -16.82 -17.17
CA GLN A 143 -2.54 -17.18 -17.35
C GLN A 143 -3.08 -16.77 -18.72
N TYR A 144 -2.74 -15.59 -19.22
CA TYR A 144 -3.04 -15.18 -20.59
C TYR A 144 -2.46 -16.16 -21.62
N CYS A 145 -1.21 -16.58 -21.41
CA CYS A 145 -0.55 -17.57 -22.26
C CYS A 145 -1.25 -18.94 -22.20
N ALA A 146 -1.63 -19.39 -20.99
CA ALA A 146 -2.36 -20.64 -20.79
C ALA A 146 -3.74 -20.62 -21.48
N GLN A 147 -4.49 -19.51 -21.42
CA GLN A 147 -5.76 -19.38 -22.14
C GLN A 147 -5.58 -19.33 -23.66
N SER A 148 -4.51 -18.69 -24.16
CA SER A 148 -4.24 -18.61 -25.61
C SER A 148 -3.85 -19.96 -26.24
N THR A 149 -3.45 -20.95 -25.44
CA THR A 149 -3.06 -22.29 -25.91
C THR A 149 -4.25 -23.27 -25.91
N ILE A 150 -5.39 -22.89 -25.36
CA ILE A 150 -6.61 -23.73 -25.25
C ILE A 150 -7.67 -23.33 -26.31
N GLN A 151 -7.42 -22.31 -27.14
CA GLN A 151 -8.16 -22.06 -28.38
C GLN A 151 -7.57 -22.87 -29.54
#